data_AF-A0A1S3CZ90-F1
#
_entry.id   AF-A0A1S3CZ90-F1
#
_cell.length_a   1.000
_cell.length_b   1.000
_cell.length_c   1.000
_cell.angle_alpha   90.00
_cell.angle_beta   90.00
_cell.angle_gamma   90.00
#
_symmetry.space_group_name_H-M   'P 1'
#
loop_
_entity.id
_entity.type
_entity.pdbx_description
1 polymer ?
#
loop_
_entity_poly.entity_id
_entity_poly.type
_entity_poly.pdbx_seq_one_letter_code
_entity_poly.pdbx_strand_id
1 'polypeptide(L)'
;MACNSNTLISIVFRLTECIQLMFAFQCLLSYPLQSFVPYEILWNNYLTARWTKILDHEILWSAVLRAAIPWSTVLIAVSIPFLDLMISIVGAFCLPTVGITFPAIMEICIYYNEDRLSRFVLLKNVCLVTIGIFSCILSTCMCAVTILNQLEK
;
A
#
# COMPACT_ATOMS: atom_id res chain seq x y z
N MET A 1 26.60 32.39 -24.78
CA MET A 1 25.25 32.42 -24.18
C MET A 1 25.32 31.62 -22.86
N ALA A 2 25.90 32.23 -21.83
CA ALA A 2 26.11 31.60 -20.54
C ALA A 2 24.87 31.87 -19.67
N CYS A 3 23.94 30.92 -19.61
CA CYS A 3 22.87 30.98 -18.63
C CYS A 3 23.51 30.87 -17.24
N ASN A 4 23.34 31.91 -16.42
CA ASN A 4 24.00 32.12 -15.15
C ASN A 4 23.64 31.01 -14.15
N SER A 5 24.63 30.20 -13.77
CA SER A 5 24.51 29.06 -12.84
C SER A 5 23.76 29.42 -11.55
N ASN A 6 23.91 30.65 -11.05
CA ASN A 6 23.26 31.14 -9.83
C ASN A 6 21.73 31.28 -9.96
N THR A 7 21.22 31.68 -11.13
CA THR A 7 19.77 31.77 -11.38
C THR A 7 19.12 30.39 -11.47
N LEU A 8 19.82 29.39 -12.01
CA LEU A 8 19.31 28.02 -12.12
C LEU A 8 19.19 27.38 -10.72
N ILE A 9 20.20 27.55 -9.86
CA ILE A 9 20.18 27.07 -8.47
C ILE A 9 19.02 27.70 -7.69
N SER A 10 18.78 29.02 -7.85
CA SER A 10 17.66 29.70 -7.18
C SER A 10 16.28 29.18 -7.63
N ILE A 11 16.12 28.86 -8.91
CA ILE A 11 14.87 28.29 -9.45
C ILE A 11 14.64 26.89 -8.89
N VAL A 12 15.65 26.02 -8.89
CA VAL A 12 15.55 24.64 -8.37
C VAL A 12 15.15 24.65 -6.90
N PHE A 13 15.75 25.53 -6.08
CA PHE A 13 15.39 25.66 -4.66
C PHE A 13 13.90 26.03 -4.48
N ARG A 14 13.38 26.98 -5.27
CA ARG A 14 11.96 27.36 -5.21
C ARG A 14 11.04 26.20 -5.61
N LEU A 15 11.42 25.40 -6.60
CA LEU A 15 10.65 24.23 -7.03
C LEU A 15 10.62 23.14 -5.95
N THR A 16 11.75 22.88 -5.28
CA THR A 16 11.83 21.88 -4.19
C THR A 16 10.89 22.22 -3.05
N GLU A 17 10.88 23.49 -2.60
CA GLU A 17 9.96 23.95 -1.55
C GLU A 17 8.49 23.78 -1.95
N CYS A 18 8.15 24.09 -3.21
CA CYS A 18 6.79 23.87 -3.72
C CYS A 18 6.42 22.37 -3.72
N ILE A 19 7.32 21.48 -4.14
CA ILE A 19 7.07 20.03 -4.17
C ILE A 19 6.85 19.50 -2.75
N GLN A 20 7.66 19.91 -1.79
CA GLN A 20 7.52 19.49 -0.39
C GLN A 20 6.17 19.94 0.20
N LEU A 21 5.74 21.17 -0.08
CA LEU A 21 4.43 21.66 0.35
C LEU A 21 3.28 20.88 -0.31
N MET A 22 3.35 20.62 -1.61
CA MET A 22 2.34 19.84 -2.32
C MET A 22 2.25 18.40 -1.80
N PHE A 23 3.40 17.79 -1.52
CA PHE A 23 3.48 16.45 -0.95
C PHE A 23 2.89 16.39 0.46
N ALA A 24 3.23 17.36 1.32
CA ALA A 24 2.65 17.46 2.66
C ALA A 24 1.12 17.61 2.60
N PHE A 25 0.62 18.45 1.69
CA PHE A 25 -0.81 18.63 1.47
C PHE A 25 -1.50 17.34 0.99
N GLN A 26 -0.89 16.62 0.04
CA GLN A 26 -1.39 15.33 -0.44
C GLN A 26 -1.49 14.30 0.69
N CYS A 27 -0.46 14.19 1.54
CA CYS A 27 -0.46 13.27 2.67
C CYS A 27 -1.54 13.62 3.70
N LEU A 28 -1.68 14.91 4.05
CA LEU A 28 -2.70 15.39 4.99
C LEU A 28 -4.12 15.07 4.52
N LEU A 29 -4.39 15.20 3.22
CA LEU A 29 -5.70 14.87 2.65
C LEU A 29 -5.93 13.37 2.50
N SER A 30 -4.91 12.61 2.10
CA SER A 30 -5.07 11.18 1.77
C SER A 30 -5.13 10.28 3.00
N TYR A 31 -4.41 10.62 4.07
CA TYR A 31 -4.33 9.80 5.28
C TYR A 31 -5.69 9.51 5.95
N PRO A 32 -6.58 10.50 6.20
CA PRO A 32 -7.88 10.22 6.78
C PRO A 32 -8.80 9.40 5.87
N LEU A 33 -8.71 9.60 4.55
CA LEU A 33 -9.51 8.86 3.56
C LEU A 33 -9.09 7.38 3.53
N GLN A 34 -7.79 7.10 3.55
CA GLN A 34 -7.27 5.74 3.53
C GLN A 34 -7.56 4.96 4.82
N SER A 35 -7.58 5.63 5.98
CA SER A 35 -7.90 4.98 7.26
C SER A 35 -9.39 4.64 7.42
N PHE A 36 -10.28 5.22 6.62
CA PHE A 36 -11.72 4.96 6.69
C PHE A 36 -12.08 3.56 6.17
N VAL A 37 -11.48 3.16 5.03
CA VAL A 37 -11.74 1.86 4.38
C VAL A 37 -11.48 0.66 5.30
N PRO A 38 -10.30 0.50 5.97
CA PRO A 38 -10.06 -0.62 6.86
C PRO A 38 -10.92 -0.54 8.13
N TYR A 39 -11.25 0.66 8.62
CA TYR A 39 -12.16 0.84 9.76
C TYR A 39 -13.55 0.29 9.44
N GLU A 40 -14.11 0.64 8.28
CA GLU A 40 -15.44 0.19 7.86
C GLU A 40 -15.46 -1.34 7.67
N ILE A 41 -14.43 -1.90 7.00
CA ILE A 41 -14.29 -3.34 6.80
C ILE A 41 -14.19 -4.07 8.14
N LEU A 42 -13.38 -3.57 9.08
CA LEU A 42 -13.19 -4.20 10.39
C LEU A 42 -14.46 -4.13 11.24
N TRP A 43 -15.13 -2.98 11.27
CA TRP A 43 -16.38 -2.80 12.02
C TRP A 43 -17.49 -3.70 11.48
N ASN A 44 -17.76 -3.63 10.18
CA ASN A 44 -18.91 -4.29 9.57
C ASN A 44 -18.72 -5.80 9.42
N ASN A 45 -17.52 -6.27 9.03
CA ASN A 45 -17.30 -7.70 8.78
C ASN A 45 -16.80 -8.48 9.99
N TYR A 46 -16.05 -7.87 10.91
CA TYR A 46 -15.47 -8.58 12.07
C TYR A 46 -16.18 -8.29 13.39
N LEU A 47 -16.58 -7.05 13.66
CA LEU A 47 -17.19 -6.73 14.95
C LEU A 47 -18.69 -7.08 14.96
N THR A 48 -19.46 -6.60 13.98
CA THR A 48 -20.91 -6.84 13.95
C THR A 48 -21.25 -8.33 13.78
N ALA A 49 -20.48 -9.07 12.99
CA ALA A 49 -20.72 -10.49 12.70
C ALA A 49 -20.30 -11.45 13.84
N ARG A 50 -19.31 -11.08 14.67
CA ARG A 50 -18.74 -11.96 15.71
C ARG A 50 -19.12 -11.54 17.14
N TRP A 51 -19.50 -10.28 17.37
CA TRP A 51 -19.62 -9.70 18.71
C TRP A 51 -21.00 -9.12 19.04
N THR A 52 -22.07 -9.67 18.45
CA THR A 52 -23.46 -9.27 18.73
C THR A 52 -23.93 -9.61 20.16
N LYS A 53 -23.09 -10.26 20.99
CA LYS A 53 -23.46 -10.75 22.33
C LYS A 53 -22.76 -10.09 23.52
N ILE A 54 -21.78 -9.19 23.31
CA ILE A 54 -20.92 -8.67 24.41
C ILE A 54 -20.99 -7.14 24.60
N LEU A 55 -21.81 -6.43 23.83
CA LEU A 55 -21.67 -4.99 23.63
C LEU A 55 -22.55 -4.14 24.58
N ASP A 56 -22.14 -3.99 25.85
CA ASP A 56 -22.59 -2.87 26.70
C ASP A 56 -21.76 -1.58 26.46
N HIS A 57 -20.68 -1.66 25.67
CA HIS A 57 -19.73 -0.57 25.42
C HIS A 57 -19.33 -0.42 23.94
N GLU A 58 -20.32 -0.35 23.05
CA GLU A 58 -20.11 -0.18 21.60
C GLU A 58 -19.29 1.08 21.25
N ILE A 59 -19.46 2.12 22.05
CA ILE A 59 -18.83 3.44 21.88
C ILE A 59 -17.32 3.37 22.19
N LEU A 60 -16.92 2.56 23.18
CA LEU A 60 -15.50 2.40 23.54
C LEU A 60 -14.77 1.58 22.47
N TRP A 61 -15.37 0.48 22.00
CA TRP A 61 -14.75 -0.37 20.98
C TRP A 61 -14.56 0.34 19.63
N SER A 62 -15.55 1.12 19.19
CA SER A 62 -15.41 1.93 17.98
C SER A 62 -14.32 3.01 18.10
N ALA A 63 -14.21 3.66 19.26
CA ALA A 63 -13.15 4.64 19.51
C ALA A 63 -11.75 4.00 19.54
N VAL A 64 -11.61 2.84 20.19
CA VAL A 64 -10.35 2.09 20.26
C VAL A 64 -9.88 1.67 18.87
N LEU A 65 -10.77 1.12 18.03
CA LEU A 65 -10.39 0.70 16.68
C LEU A 65 -9.99 1.87 15.78
N ARG A 66 -10.71 3.00 15.90
CA ARG A 66 -10.41 4.21 15.13
C ARG A 66 -9.04 4.80 15.50
N ALA A 67 -8.61 4.65 16.74
CA ALA A 67 -7.25 5.01 17.15
C ALA A 67 -6.23 3.91 16.79
N ALA A 68 -6.52 2.65 17.07
CA ALA A 68 -5.55 1.56 16.94
C ALA A 68 -4.96 1.45 15.52
N ILE A 69 -5.78 1.63 14.47
CA ILE A 69 -5.32 1.56 13.07
C ILE A 69 -4.21 2.58 12.78
N PRO A 70 -4.41 3.90 12.89
CA PRO A 70 -3.35 4.88 12.63
C PRO A 70 -2.20 4.82 13.64
N TRP A 71 -2.47 4.47 14.91
CA TRP A 71 -1.41 4.31 15.91
C TRP A 71 -0.45 3.16 15.54
N SER A 72 -0.94 2.06 14.97
CA SER A 72 -0.10 0.97 14.48
C SER A 72 0.87 1.43 13.37
N THR A 73 0.41 2.27 12.45
CA THR A 73 1.24 2.84 11.37
C THR A 73 2.32 3.76 11.92
N VAL A 74 2.00 4.58 12.94
CA VAL A 74 2.97 5.47 13.58
C VAL A 74 4.07 4.67 14.29
N LEU A 75 3.73 3.56 14.94
CA LEU A 75 4.72 2.67 15.58
C LEU A 75 5.71 2.08 14.56
N ILE A 76 5.21 1.69 13.39
CA ILE A 76 6.04 1.18 12.29
C ILE A 76 6.95 2.30 11.75
N ALA A 77 6.41 3.51 11.58
CA ALA A 77 7.19 4.66 11.10
C ALA A 77 8.32 5.06 12.05
N VAL A 78 8.11 5.00 13.37
CA VAL A 78 9.16 5.29 14.37
C VAL A 78 10.27 4.24 14.35
N SER A 79 9.96 3.00 13.96
CA SER A 79 10.92 1.90 13.95
C SER A 79 11.91 1.96 12.77
N ILE A 80 11.60 2.69 11.70
CA ILE A 80 12.35 2.65 10.43
C ILE A 80 12.79 4.08 10.04
N PRO A 81 14.09 4.44 10.23
CA PRO A 81 14.60 5.77 9.89
C PRO A 81 14.82 5.99 8.38
N PHE A 82 14.69 4.95 7.55
CA PHE A 82 14.89 5.00 6.09
C PHE A 82 13.55 4.85 5.33
N LEU A 83 12.79 5.94 5.22
CA LEU A 83 11.45 5.94 4.62
C LEU A 83 11.47 5.56 3.13
N ASP A 84 12.49 5.96 2.38
CA ASP A 84 12.67 5.66 0.95
C ASP A 84 12.74 4.15 0.67
N LEU A 85 13.39 3.42 1.56
CA LEU A 85 13.54 1.98 1.47
C LEU A 85 12.22 1.26 1.77
N MET A 86 11.48 1.77 2.76
CA MET A 86 10.20 1.18 3.17
C MET A 86 9.11 1.38 2.11
N ILE A 87 9.04 2.58 1.49
CA ILE A 87 8.09 2.85 0.41
C ILE A 87 8.38 1.96 -0.80
N SER A 88 9.66 1.71 -1.11
CA SER A 88 10.06 0.81 -2.19
C SER A 88 9.64 -0.63 -1.93
N ILE A 89 9.88 -1.17 -0.72
CA ILE A 89 9.48 -2.54 -0.35
C ILE A 89 7.96 -2.72 -0.35
N VAL A 90 7.23 -1.79 0.25
CA VAL A 90 5.77 -1.90 0.34
C VAL A 90 5.14 -1.72 -1.04
N GLY A 91 5.64 -0.80 -1.88
CA GLY A 91 5.21 -0.68 -3.26
C GLY A 91 5.50 -1.95 -4.07
N ALA A 92 6.72 -2.46 -3.97
CA ALA A 92 7.15 -3.72 -4.58
C ALA A 92 6.25 -4.91 -4.24
N PHE A 93 5.76 -5.00 -3.00
CA PHE A 93 4.93 -6.11 -2.55
C PHE A 93 3.43 -5.91 -2.84
N CYS A 94 2.92 -4.71 -2.59
CA CYS A 94 1.49 -4.43 -2.67
C CYS A 94 1.01 -4.21 -4.11
N LEU A 95 1.80 -3.54 -4.96
CA LEU A 95 1.41 -3.25 -6.34
C LEU A 95 1.13 -4.51 -7.18
N PRO A 96 1.97 -5.56 -7.20
CA PRO A 96 1.66 -6.79 -7.94
C PRO A 96 0.49 -7.58 -7.31
N THR A 97 0.32 -7.50 -5.99
CA THR A 97 -0.77 -8.19 -5.29
C THR A 97 -2.13 -7.56 -5.64
N VAL A 98 -2.27 -6.23 -5.56
CA VAL A 98 -3.53 -5.54 -5.85
C VAL A 98 -3.74 -5.36 -7.35
N GLY A 99 -2.68 -5.04 -8.10
CA GLY A 99 -2.78 -4.68 -9.51
C GLY A 99 -2.91 -5.87 -10.46
N ILE A 100 -2.29 -7.01 -10.14
CA ILE A 100 -2.27 -8.19 -11.03
C ILE A 100 -3.03 -9.35 -10.38
N THR A 101 -2.74 -9.62 -9.11
CA THR A 101 -3.24 -10.84 -8.46
C THR A 101 -4.72 -10.74 -8.09
N PHE A 102 -5.17 -9.61 -7.53
CA PHE A 102 -6.58 -9.39 -7.18
C PHE A 102 -7.54 -9.50 -8.38
N PRO A 103 -7.32 -8.82 -9.53
CA PRO A 103 -8.22 -8.97 -10.68
C PRO A 103 -8.18 -10.38 -11.28
N ALA A 104 -7.02 -11.05 -11.29
CA ALA A 104 -6.92 -12.43 -11.75
C ALA A 104 -7.73 -13.39 -10.86
N ILE A 105 -7.68 -13.22 -9.54
CA ILE A 105 -8.50 -14.00 -8.60
C ILE A 105 -9.99 -13.70 -8.80
N MET A 106 -10.38 -12.44 -8.97
CA MET A 106 -11.78 -12.08 -9.21
C MET A 106 -12.32 -12.71 -10.51
N GLU A 107 -11.54 -12.70 -11.60
CA GLU A 107 -11.92 -13.35 -12.86
C GLU A 107 -12.14 -14.86 -12.67
N ILE A 108 -11.25 -15.54 -11.92
CA ILE A 108 -11.41 -16.97 -11.60
C ILE A 108 -12.70 -17.23 -10.83
N CYS A 109 -12.99 -16.45 -9.78
CA CYS A 109 -14.20 -16.62 -8.96
C CYS A 109 -15.50 -16.42 -9.75
N ILE A 110 -15.53 -15.44 -10.66
CA ILE A 110 -16.71 -15.17 -11.50
C ILE A 110 -16.92 -16.31 -12.50
N TYR A 111 -15.90 -16.70 -13.25
CA TYR A 111 -16.02 -17.77 -14.25
C TYR A 111 -16.26 -19.16 -13.65
N TYR A 112 -15.83 -19.39 -12.40
CA TYR A 112 -16.16 -20.60 -11.66
C TYR A 112 -17.66 -20.69 -11.35
N ASN A 113 -18.30 -19.56 -10.97
CA ASN A 113 -19.74 -19.53 -10.68
C ASN A 113 -20.63 -19.65 -11.93
N GLU A 114 -20.12 -19.29 -13.12
CA GLU A 114 -20.88 -19.35 -14.38
C GLU A 114 -20.70 -20.68 -15.15
N ASP A 115 -19.98 -21.67 -14.60
CA ASP A 115 -19.66 -22.98 -15.22
C ASP A 115 -19.06 -22.91 -16.66
N ARG A 116 -18.63 -21.73 -17.10
CA ARG A 116 -18.04 -21.45 -18.42
C ARG A 116 -16.52 -21.46 -18.40
N LEU A 117 -15.94 -22.50 -17.79
CA LEU A 117 -14.49 -22.61 -17.65
C LEU A 117 -13.81 -22.99 -18.97
N SER A 118 -13.55 -22.00 -19.82
CA SER A 118 -12.72 -22.20 -21.02
C SER A 118 -11.25 -22.38 -20.63
N ARG A 119 -10.58 -23.41 -21.17
CA ARG A 119 -9.16 -23.69 -20.91
C ARG A 119 -8.24 -22.50 -21.21
N PHE A 120 -8.63 -21.65 -22.17
CA PHE A 120 -7.91 -20.42 -22.50
C PHE A 120 -7.98 -19.37 -21.37
N VAL A 121 -9.14 -19.23 -20.73
CA VAL A 121 -9.35 -18.30 -19.60
C VAL A 121 -8.56 -18.79 -18.38
N LEU A 122 -8.60 -20.09 -18.10
CA LEU A 122 -7.83 -20.68 -17.01
C LEU A 122 -6.31 -20.50 -17.20
N LEU A 123 -5.81 -20.74 -18.42
CA LEU A 123 -4.39 -20.55 -18.73
C LEU A 123 -3.95 -19.08 -18.57
N LYS A 124 -4.76 -18.13 -19.05
CA LYS A 124 -4.48 -16.69 -18.91
C LYS A 124 -4.38 -16.30 -17.43
N ASN A 125 -5.32 -16.75 -16.61
CA ASN A 125 -5.38 -16.42 -15.19
C ASN A 125 -4.22 -17.06 -14.39
N VAL A 126 -3.85 -18.31 -14.70
CA VAL A 126 -2.66 -18.94 -14.10
C VAL A 126 -1.37 -18.20 -14.51
N CYS A 127 -1.26 -17.77 -15.77
CA CYS A 127 -0.13 -16.96 -16.22
C CYS A 127 -0.05 -15.62 -15.45
N LEU A 128 -1.18 -14.93 -15.25
CA LEU A 128 -1.23 -13.68 -14.48
C LEU A 128 -0.81 -13.88 -13.01
N VAL A 129 -1.29 -14.95 -12.36
CA VAL A 129 -0.92 -15.25 -10.97
C VAL A 129 0.56 -15.58 -10.85
N THR A 130 1.12 -16.38 -11.76
CA THR A 130 2.55 -16.71 -11.75
C THR A 130 3.43 -15.49 -12.00
N ILE A 131 3.05 -14.60 -12.91
CA ILE A 131 3.73 -13.31 -13.12
C ILE A 131 3.66 -12.44 -11.87
N GLY A 132 2.51 -12.40 -11.18
CA GLY A 132 2.34 -11.67 -9.92
C GLY A 132 3.30 -12.17 -8.83
N ILE A 133 3.38 -13.49 -8.63
CA ILE A 133 4.28 -14.11 -7.66
C ILE A 133 5.76 -13.88 -8.04
N PHE A 134 6.09 -14.03 -9.32
CA PHE A 134 7.44 -13.79 -9.81
C PHE A 134 7.87 -12.33 -9.59
N SER A 135 6.97 -11.37 -9.85
CA SER A 135 7.18 -9.96 -9.59
C SER A 135 7.44 -9.70 -8.09
N CYS A 136 6.64 -10.27 -7.19
CA CYS A 136 6.86 -10.15 -5.74
C CYS A 136 8.25 -10.65 -5.34
N ILE A 137 8.66 -11.84 -5.81
CA ILE A 137 9.97 -12.43 -5.48
C ILE A 137 11.09 -11.53 -6.00
N LEU A 138 11.03 -11.12 -7.27
CA LEU A 138 12.03 -10.25 -7.88
C LEU A 138 12.17 -8.94 -7.11
N SER A 139 11.06 -8.29 -6.77
CA SER A 139 11.10 -7.01 -6.10
C SER A 139 11.59 -7.13 -4.65
N THR A 140 11.22 -8.19 -3.90
CA THR A 140 11.78 -8.45 -2.57
C THR A 140 13.29 -8.74 -2.63
N CYS A 141 13.76 -9.52 -3.62
CA CYS A 141 15.19 -9.78 -3.80
C CYS A 141 15.97 -8.48 -4.11
N MET A 142 15.47 -7.62 -5.00
CA MET A 142 16.10 -6.36 -5.34
C MET A 142 16.17 -5.41 -4.14
N CYS A 143 15.10 -5.33 -3.35
CA CYS A 143 15.09 -4.55 -2.12
C CYS A 143 16.09 -5.10 -1.09
N ALA A 144 16.13 -6.41 -0.89
CA ALA A 144 17.05 -7.06 0.06
C ALA A 144 18.53 -6.83 -0.31
N VAL A 145 18.89 -6.97 -1.59
CA VAL A 145 20.26 -6.68 -2.08
C VAL A 145 20.60 -5.20 -1.90
N THR A 146 19.64 -4.31 -2.13
CA THR A 146 19.83 -2.86 -1.92
C THR A 146 20.13 -2.57 -0.45
N ILE A 147 19.38 -3.17 0.48
CA ILE A 147 19.59 -3.03 1.93
C ILE A 147 21.00 -3.51 2.32
N LEU A 148 21.41 -4.69 1.88
CA LEU A 148 22.73 -5.25 2.22
C LEU A 148 23.87 -4.35 1.75
N ASN A 149 23.78 -3.82 0.52
CA ASN A 149 24.79 -2.89 -0.01
C ASN A 149 24.85 -1.55 0.75
N GLN A 150 23.74 -1.12 1.36
CA GLN A 150 23.72 0.09 2.18
C GLN A 150 24.28 -0.16 3.60
N LEU A 151 24.30 -1.40 4.08
CA LEU A 151 24.86 -1.78 5.37
C LEU A 151 26.37 -2.05 5.32
N GLU A 152 26.91 -2.38 4.15
CA GLU A 152 28.36 -2.63 3.95
C GLU A 152 29.18 -1.34 3.76
N LYS A 153 28.52 -0.19 3.56
CA LYS A 153 29.13 1.14 3.47
C LYS A 153 28.99 1.92 4.78
#